data_AF-A0A925KBK3-F1
#
_entry.id   AF-A0A925KBK3-F1
#
_cell.length_a   1.000
_cell.length_b   1.000
_cell.length_c   1.000
_cell.angle_alpha   90.00
_cell.angle_beta   90.00
_cell.angle_gamma   90.00
#
_symmetry.space_group_name_H-M   'P 1'
#
loop_
_entity.id
_entity.type
_entity.pdbx_description
1 polymer ?
#
loop_
_entity_poly.entity_id
_entity_poly.type
_entity_poly.pdbx_seq_one_letter_code
_entity_poly.pdbx_strand_id
1 'polypeptide(L)'
;MFYALIWFVVFSLLALWSLAAWAFHSIAAWAVENAGVLAGSPVPAQALRVPDWFAPWIPPELTLAFTSALSALTPAIESLLEWVPALAGGLSVAVWVFWAIGCALLVILAVTLSGVVAMLRRRASVRTRPLIAA
;
A
#
# COMPACT_ATOMS: atom_id res chain seq x y z
N MET A 1 -25.71 -8.41 12.95
CA MET A 1 -24.57 -7.65 13.51
C MET A 1 -23.23 -8.17 12.97
N PHE A 2 -22.83 -9.41 13.22
CA PHE A 2 -21.53 -9.96 12.75
C PHE A 2 -21.25 -9.80 11.25
N TYR A 3 -22.22 -10.08 10.37
CA TYR A 3 -22.04 -9.88 8.92
C TYR A 3 -21.76 -8.42 8.55
N ALA A 4 -22.47 -7.47 9.16
CA ALA A 4 -22.27 -6.04 8.88
C ALA A 4 -20.87 -5.59 9.29
N LEU A 5 -20.36 -6.09 10.42
CA LEU A 5 -19.01 -5.77 10.90
C LEU A 5 -17.91 -6.38 10.01
N ILE A 6 -18.09 -7.63 9.55
CA ILE A 6 -17.18 -8.28 8.60
C ILE A 6 -17.11 -7.48 7.29
N TRP A 7 -18.27 -7.14 6.72
CA TRP A 7 -18.31 -6.36 5.48
C TRP A 7 -17.75 -4.95 5.67
N PHE A 8 -18.03 -4.28 6.79
CA PHE A 8 -17.46 -2.97 7.09
C PHE A 8 -15.92 -3.00 7.13
N VAL A 9 -15.32 -4.00 7.79
CA VAL A 9 -13.87 -4.18 7.85
C VAL A 9 -13.30 -4.45 6.45
N VAL A 10 -13.93 -5.34 5.68
CA VAL A 10 -13.52 -5.64 4.29
C VAL A 10 -13.57 -4.39 3.41
N PHE A 11 -14.66 -3.61 3.47
CA PHE A 11 -14.78 -2.38 2.68
C PHE A 11 -13.75 -1.33 3.10
N SER A 12 -13.46 -1.21 4.40
CA SER A 12 -12.42 -0.30 4.89
C SER A 12 -11.03 -0.72 4.40
N LEU A 13 -10.71 -2.01 4.45
CA LEU A 13 -9.47 -2.57 3.90
C LEU A 13 -9.39 -2.37 2.38
N LEU A 14 -10.49 -2.57 1.66
CA LEU A 14 -10.56 -2.36 0.22
C LEU A 14 -10.35 -0.89 -0.14
N ALA A 15 -10.94 0.03 0.62
CA ALA A 15 -10.76 1.46 0.45
C ALA A 15 -9.29 1.85 0.70
N LEU A 16 -8.69 1.36 1.78
CA LEU A 16 -7.29 1.62 2.12
C LEU A 16 -6.35 1.04 1.05
N TRP A 17 -6.60 -0.19 0.60
CA TRP A 17 -5.85 -0.84 -0.47
C TRP A 17 -5.93 -0.06 -1.78
N SER A 18 -7.13 0.37 -2.16
CA SER A 18 -7.34 1.16 -3.37
C SER A 18 -6.63 2.50 -3.27
N LEU A 19 -6.73 3.18 -2.12
CA LEU A 19 -6.04 4.43 -1.87
C LEU A 19 -4.52 4.27 -1.99
N ALA A 20 -3.95 3.21 -1.42
CA ALA A 20 -2.53 2.92 -1.50
C ALA A 20 -2.08 2.65 -2.95
N ALA A 21 -2.83 1.85 -3.72
CA ALA A 21 -2.52 1.54 -5.11
C ALA A 21 -2.54 2.81 -5.99
N TRP A 22 -3.55 3.67 -5.83
CA TRP A 22 -3.66 4.93 -6.58
C TRP A 22 -2.64 5.97 -6.14
N ALA A 23 -2.30 6.05 -4.85
CA ALA A 23 -1.22 6.91 -4.36
C ALA A 23 0.12 6.50 -4.98
N PHE A 24 0.44 5.20 -4.97
CA PHE A 24 1.66 4.69 -5.60
C PHE A 24 1.70 4.99 -7.10
N HIS A 25 0.59 4.75 -7.82
CA HIS A 25 0.48 5.08 -9.24
C HIS A 25 0.73 6.56 -9.52
N SER A 26 0.16 7.46 -8.70
CA SER A 26 0.31 8.91 -8.85
C SER A 26 1.76 9.37 -8.62
N ILE A 27 2.41 8.83 -7.59
CA ILE A 27 3.83 9.12 -7.29
C ILE A 27 4.72 8.63 -8.44
N ALA A 28 4.46 7.41 -8.94
CA ALA A 28 5.24 6.84 -10.03
C ALA A 28 5.02 7.61 -11.35
N ALA A 29 3.78 8.00 -11.67
CA ALA A 29 3.48 8.83 -12.84
C ALA A 29 4.18 10.20 -12.75
N TRP A 30 4.10 10.87 -11.59
CA TRP A 30 4.81 12.12 -11.33
C TRP A 30 6.34 11.94 -11.49
N ALA A 31 6.90 10.86 -10.96
CA ALA A 31 8.33 10.58 -11.07
C ALA A 31 8.77 10.37 -12.53
N VAL A 32 7.96 9.70 -13.36
CA VAL A 32 8.22 9.52 -14.78
C VAL A 32 8.19 10.87 -15.52
N GLU A 33 7.18 11.71 -15.26
CA GLU A 33 7.08 13.05 -15.86
C GLU A 33 8.26 13.95 -15.48
N ASN A 34 8.78 13.81 -14.26
CA ASN A 34 9.90 14.58 -13.73
C ASN A 34 11.24 13.85 -13.87
N ALA A 35 11.30 12.71 -14.56
CA ALA A 35 12.49 11.87 -14.65
C ALA A 35 13.70 12.62 -15.24
N GLY A 36 13.49 13.51 -16.21
CA GLY A 36 14.56 14.35 -16.76
C GLY A 36 15.15 15.36 -15.77
N VAL A 37 14.30 15.93 -14.89
CA VAL A 37 14.74 16.82 -13.80
C VAL A 37 15.46 16.02 -12.72
N LEU A 38 14.97 14.81 -12.41
CA LEU A 38 15.55 13.91 -11.41
C LEU A 38 16.88 13.29 -11.87
N ALA A 39 17.04 12.99 -13.16
CA ALA A 39 18.26 12.40 -13.73
C ALA A 39 19.33 13.45 -14.06
N GLY A 40 18.94 14.69 -14.38
CA GLY A 40 19.85 15.80 -14.66
C GLY A 40 20.29 16.59 -13.42
N SER A 41 19.61 16.41 -12.28
CA SER A 41 19.97 17.04 -11.03
C SER A 41 20.77 16.05 -10.19
N PRO A 42 22.03 16.35 -9.78
CA PRO A 42 22.51 15.77 -8.53
C PRO A 42 21.45 16.17 -7.51
N VAL A 43 20.82 15.20 -6.83
CA VAL A 43 19.79 15.46 -5.80
C VAL A 43 20.28 16.67 -5.02
N PRO A 44 19.68 17.87 -5.17
CA PRO A 44 20.33 19.04 -4.63
C PRO A 44 20.31 18.81 -3.14
N ALA A 45 21.46 18.84 -2.49
CA ALA A 45 21.51 18.92 -1.04
C ALA A 45 20.62 20.09 -0.54
N GLN A 46 20.29 21.05 -1.42
CA GLN A 46 19.26 22.08 -1.24
C GLN A 46 17.79 21.61 -1.24
N ALA A 47 17.39 20.58 -1.99
CA ALA A 47 16.00 20.10 -2.05
C ALA A 47 15.63 19.20 -0.86
N LEU A 48 16.63 18.49 -0.31
CA LEU A 48 16.54 17.80 0.98
C LEU A 48 17.13 18.61 2.13
N ARG A 49 17.49 19.88 1.90
CA ARG A 49 17.90 20.75 2.99
C ARG A 49 16.69 20.92 3.88
N VAL A 50 16.87 20.45 5.11
CA VAL A 50 16.02 20.79 6.24
C VAL A 50 15.82 22.31 6.19
N PRO A 51 14.58 22.81 6.08
CA PRO A 51 14.33 24.24 6.05
C PRO A 51 15.00 24.93 7.23
N ASP A 52 15.51 26.15 7.05
CA ASP A 52 16.31 26.82 8.08
C ASP A 52 15.54 27.01 9.40
N TRP A 53 14.20 27.06 9.35
CA TRP A 53 13.33 27.10 10.54
C TRP A 53 13.26 25.78 11.32
N PHE A 54 13.62 24.67 10.69
CA PHE A 54 13.65 23.32 11.25
C PHE A 54 15.07 22.91 11.69
N ALA A 55 16.10 23.62 11.21
CA ALA A 55 17.50 23.39 11.56
C ALA A 55 17.78 23.40 13.08
N PRO A 56 17.15 24.24 13.94
CA PRO A 56 17.42 24.22 15.38
C PRO A 56 16.87 22.99 16.11
N TRP A 57 15.95 22.24 15.48
CA TRP A 57 15.22 21.13 16.09
C TRP A 57 15.82 19.77 15.71
N ILE A 58 16.84 19.74 14.85
CA ILE A 58 17.46 18.53 14.35
C ILE A 58 18.87 18.40 14.94
N PRO A 59 19.16 17.33 15.70
CA PRO A 59 20.50 17.01 16.13
C PRO A 59 21.42 16.76 14.93
N PRO A 60 22.68 17.22 14.98
CA PRO A 60 23.63 17.04 13.88
C PRO A 60 23.86 15.56 13.50
N GLU A 61 23.71 14.65 14.47
CA GLU A 61 23.79 13.19 14.27
C GLU A 61 22.69 12.68 13.35
N LEU A 62 21.48 13.26 13.46
CA LEU A 62 20.34 12.87 12.64
C LEU A 62 20.52 13.33 11.20
N THR A 63 21.08 14.54 10.97
CA THR A 63 21.45 15.00 9.61
C THR A 63 22.51 14.11 8.96
N LEU A 64 23.51 13.66 9.73
CA LEU A 64 24.53 12.74 9.22
C LEU A 64 23.96 11.35 8.92
N ALA A 65 23.11 10.82 9.81
CA ALA A 65 22.43 9.54 9.61
C ALA A 65 21.49 9.59 8.39
N PHE A 66 20.82 10.72 8.18
CA PHE A 66 19.93 10.90 7.04
C PHE A 66 20.72 11.00 5.72
N THR A 67 21.82 11.76 5.73
CA THR A 67 22.71 11.89 4.57
C THR A 67 23.36 10.55 4.22
N SER A 68 23.81 9.78 5.22
CA SER A 68 24.40 8.46 4.98
C SER A 68 23.37 7.44 4.49
N ALA A 69 22.14 7.46 5.02
CA ALA A 69 21.04 6.66 4.51
C ALA A 69 20.70 7.02 3.06
N LEU A 70 20.65 8.30 2.72
CA LEU A 70 20.44 8.75 1.34
C LEU A 70 21.55 8.27 0.42
N SER A 71 22.81 8.43 0.82
CA SER A 71 23.96 7.97 0.06
C SER A 71 23.90 6.46 -0.18
N ALA A 72 23.50 5.67 0.81
CA ALA A 72 23.30 4.23 0.68
C ALA A 72 22.16 3.85 -0.27
N LEU A 73 21.16 4.73 -0.44
CA LEU A 73 20.06 4.55 -1.39
C LEU A 73 20.38 5.02 -2.81
N THR A 74 21.42 5.84 -3.02
CA THR A 74 21.80 6.36 -4.35
C THR A 74 21.90 5.26 -5.42
N PRO A 75 22.59 4.13 -5.18
CA PRO A 75 22.69 3.06 -6.19
C PRO A 75 21.34 2.41 -6.49
N ALA A 76 20.46 2.30 -5.49
CA ALA A 76 19.11 1.77 -5.67
C ALA A 76 18.26 2.72 -6.53
N ILE A 77 18.40 4.04 -6.32
CA ILE A 77 17.72 5.07 -7.12
C ILE A 77 18.21 5.04 -8.57
N GLU A 78 19.52 4.97 -8.79
CA GLU A 78 20.12 4.87 -10.13
C GLU A 78 19.65 3.61 -10.85
N SER A 79 19.67 2.47 -10.16
CA SER A 79 19.15 1.22 -10.72
C SER A 79 17.68 1.36 -11.10
N LEU A 80 16.86 1.99 -10.25
CA LEU A 80 15.44 2.20 -10.50
C LEU A 80 15.20 3.13 -11.70
N LEU A 81 16.01 4.19 -11.84
CA LEU A 81 15.96 5.12 -12.97
C LEU A 81 16.27 4.45 -14.31
N GLU A 82 17.13 3.43 -14.33
CA GLU A 82 17.40 2.62 -15.54
C GLU A 82 16.14 1.88 -16.03
N TRP A 83 15.28 1.43 -15.11
CA TRP A 83 14.02 0.75 -15.44
C TRP A 83 12.87 1.71 -15.75
N VAL A 84 13.01 3.02 -15.50
CA VAL A 84 11.93 4.01 -15.71
C VAL A 84 11.36 4.00 -17.14
N PRO A 85 12.16 3.96 -18.22
CA PRO A 85 11.62 3.91 -19.59
C PRO A 85 10.81 2.64 -19.87
N ALA A 86 11.24 1.49 -19.32
CA ALA A 86 10.54 0.22 -19.46
C ALA A 86 9.23 0.21 -18.64
N LEU A 87 9.22 0.87 -17.48
CA LEU A 87 8.05 1.02 -16.63
C LEU A 87 7.03 2.01 -17.20
N ALA A 88 7.47 3.08 -17.89
CA ALA A 88 6.60 4.12 -18.41
C ALA A 88 5.46 3.58 -19.32
N GLY A 89 5.75 2.55 -20.12
CA GLY A 89 4.74 1.93 -21.00
C GLY A 89 3.80 0.95 -20.30
N GLY A 90 4.21 0.35 -19.17
CA GLY A 90 3.50 -0.74 -18.49
C GLY A 90 2.95 -0.41 -17.10
N LEU A 91 3.31 0.75 -16.53
CA LEU A 91 3.00 1.13 -15.14
C LEU A 91 1.50 1.10 -14.85
N SER A 92 0.68 1.59 -15.80
CA SER A 92 -0.77 1.54 -15.66
C SER A 92 -1.29 0.10 -15.60
N VAL A 93 -0.86 -0.76 -16.54
CA VAL A 93 -1.28 -2.17 -16.60
C VAL A 93 -0.83 -2.93 -15.34
N ALA A 94 0.39 -2.70 -14.88
CA ALA A 94 0.92 -3.32 -13.66
C ALA A 94 0.11 -2.92 -12.41
N VAL A 95 -0.23 -1.63 -12.28
CA VAL A 95 -1.08 -1.13 -11.19
C VAL A 95 -2.47 -1.74 -11.24
N TRP A 96 -3.08 -1.84 -12.43
CA TRP A 96 -4.38 -2.48 -12.60
C TRP A 96 -4.37 -3.96 -12.19
N VAL A 97 -3.35 -4.71 -12.60
CA VAL A 97 -3.18 -6.13 -12.23
C VAL A 97 -3.00 -6.28 -10.72
N PHE A 98 -2.11 -5.48 -10.12
CA PHE A 98 -1.84 -5.52 -8.69
C PHE A 98 -3.08 -5.15 -7.86
N TRP A 99 -3.78 -4.10 -8.28
CA TRP A 99 -5.04 -3.70 -7.66
C TRP A 99 -6.09 -4.81 -7.75
N ALA A 100 -6.30 -5.39 -8.94
CA ALA A 100 -7.26 -6.46 -9.16
C ALA A 100 -6.99 -7.70 -8.31
N ILE A 101 -5.71 -8.10 -8.16
CA ILE A 101 -5.30 -9.21 -7.29
C ILE A 101 -5.69 -8.90 -5.83
N GLY A 102 -5.38 -7.70 -5.34
CA GLY A 102 -5.75 -7.32 -3.97
C GLY A 102 -7.26 -7.28 -3.75
N CYS A 103 -8.04 -6.77 -4.71
CA CYS A 103 -9.49 -6.83 -4.66
C CYS A 103 -10.01 -8.27 -4.60
N ALA A 104 -9.48 -9.16 -5.44
CA ALA A 104 -9.88 -10.57 -5.46
C ALA A 104 -9.60 -11.25 -4.12
N LEU A 105 -8.41 -11.04 -3.54
CA LEU A 105 -8.03 -11.59 -2.23
C LEU A 105 -8.96 -11.11 -1.11
N LEU A 106 -9.29 -9.82 -1.09
CA LEU A 106 -10.20 -9.25 -0.08
C LEU A 106 -11.62 -9.78 -0.23
N VAL A 107 -12.11 -9.98 -1.45
CA VAL A 107 -13.43 -10.59 -1.70
C VAL A 107 -13.46 -12.06 -1.27
N ILE A 108 -12.41 -12.83 -1.59
CA ILE A 108 -12.28 -14.23 -1.13
C ILE A 108 -12.29 -14.29 0.40
N LEU A 109 -11.56 -13.38 1.05
CA LEU A 109 -11.54 -13.26 2.50
C LEU A 109 -12.94 -12.96 3.07
N ALA A 110 -13.68 -12.02 2.46
CA ALA A 110 -15.04 -11.67 2.88
C ALA A 110 -16.01 -12.85 2.78
N VAL A 111 -15.96 -13.60 1.67
CA VAL A 111 -16.83 -14.76 1.42
C VAL A 111 -16.49 -15.90 2.38
N THR A 112 -15.21 -16.20 2.58
CA THR A 112 -14.77 -17.27 3.50
C THR A 112 -15.18 -16.99 4.94
N LEU A 113 -14.93 -15.78 5.46
CA LEU A 113 -15.38 -15.36 6.80
C LEU A 113 -16.92 -15.45 6.92
N SER A 114 -17.65 -14.98 5.92
CA SER A 114 -19.11 -15.04 5.89
C SER A 114 -19.64 -16.48 5.91
N GLY A 115 -18.97 -17.39 5.17
CA GLY A 115 -19.28 -18.81 5.11
C GLY A 115 -19.02 -19.54 6.43
N VAL A 116 -17.89 -19.27 7.09
CA VAL A 116 -17.58 -19.83 8.41
C VAL A 116 -18.63 -19.42 9.44
N VAL A 117 -19.03 -18.13 9.47
CA VAL A 117 -20.11 -17.66 10.36
C VAL A 117 -21.42 -18.37 10.05
N ALA A 118 -21.76 -18.57 8.78
CA ALA A 118 -22.99 -19.28 8.39
C ALA A 118 -22.99 -20.73 8.89
N MET A 119 -21.86 -21.42 8.71
CA MET A 119 -21.69 -22.82 9.11
C MET A 119 -21.73 -23.00 10.62
N LEU A 120 -21.08 -22.10 11.37
CA LEU A 120 -21.11 -22.12 12.84
C LEU A 120 -22.52 -21.86 13.38
N ARG A 121 -23.27 -20.92 12.78
CA ARG A 121 -24.67 -20.68 13.14
C ARG A 121 -25.54 -21.90 12.86
N ARG A 122 -25.39 -22.55 11.70
CA ARG A 122 -26.12 -23.80 11.38
C ARG A 122 -25.85 -24.90 12.41
N ARG A 123 -24.58 -25.09 12.82
CA ARG A 123 -24.20 -26.07 13.85
C ARG A 123 -24.83 -25.78 15.22
N ALA A 124 -24.90 -24.50 15.60
CA ALA A 124 -25.53 -24.08 16.85
C ALA A 124 -27.06 -24.33 16.84
N SER A 125 -27.73 -24.09 15.70
CA SER A 125 -29.16 -24.35 15.52
C SER A 125 -29.51 -25.84 15.57
N VAL A 126 -28.68 -26.71 14.97
CA VAL A 126 -28.92 -28.17 14.96
C VAL A 126 -28.78 -28.76 16.36
N ARG A 127 -27.81 -28.26 17.15
CA ARG A 127 -27.54 -28.75 18.52
C ARG A 127 -28.64 -28.40 19.53
N THR A 128 -29.47 -27.39 19.27
CA THR A 128 -30.52 -26.92 20.17
C THR A 128 -31.91 -27.49 19.88
N ARG A 129 -32.05 -28.40 18.90
CA ARG A 129 -33.35 -29.05 18.62
C ARG A 129 -33.69 -29.99 19.79
N PRO A 130 -34.73 -29.70 20.59
CA PRO A 130 -35.06 -30.55 21.73
C PRO A 130 -35.56 -31.90 21.21
N LEU A 131 -35.03 -32.99 21.78
CA LEU A 131 -35.60 -34.34 21.67
C LEU A 131 -36.93 -34.36 22.43
N ILE A 132 -37.97 -33.75 21.86
CA ILE A 132 -39.35 -33.93 22.32
C ILE A 132 -40.13 -34.44 21.10
N ALA A 133 -39.94 -35.72 20.81
CA ALA A 133 -40.86 -36.54 20.02
C ALA A 133 -40.34 -37.98 20.03
N ALA A 134 -40.68 -38.72 21.09
CA ALA A 134 -40.95 -40.16 21.08
C ALA A 134 -41.63 -40.51 22.40
#